data_AF-X0XP11-F1
#
_entry.id   AF-X0XP11-F1
#
_cell.length_a   1.000
_cell.length_b   1.000
_cell.length_c   1.000
_cell.angle_alpha   90.00
_cell.angle_beta   90.00
_cell.angle_gamma   90.00
#
_symmetry.space_group_name_H-M   'P 1'
#
loop_
_entity.id
_entity.type
_entity.pdbx_description
1 polymer ?
#
loop_
_entity_poly.entity_id
_entity_poly.type
_entity_poly.pdbx_seq_one_letter_code
_entity_poly.pdbx_strand_id
1 'polypeptide(L)' 'SEAMAELGLKSGTIVTRNEEGEIEIANKKKMKIIPVWRFLLDLPET' A
#
# COMPACT_ATOMS: atom_id res chain seq x y z
N SER A 1 1.75 10.80 7.02
CA SER A 1 3.01 10.07 6.86
C SER A 1 4.02 11.00 6.21
N GLU A 2 5.05 11.41 6.94
CA GLU A 2 6.09 12.32 6.44
C GLU A 2 6.86 11.70 5.26
N ALA A 3 7.20 10.42 5.34
CA ALA A 3 7.90 9.69 4.28
C ALA A 3 7.16 9.73 2.92
N MET A 4 5.83 9.62 2.89
CA MET A 4 5.08 9.72 1.62
C MET A 4 5.03 11.14 1.06
N ALA A 5 5.09 12.16 1.93
CA ALA A 5 5.14 13.56 1.49
C ALA A 5 6.52 13.88 0.91
N GLU A 6 7.58 13.44 1.59
CA GLU A 6 8.97 13.59 1.18
C GLU A 6 9.27 12.88 -0.15
N LEU A 7 8.79 11.65 -0.32
CA LEU A 7 8.98 10.87 -1.54
C LEU A 7 7.99 11.24 -2.67
N GLY A 8 7.11 12.23 -2.46
CA GLY A 8 6.12 12.63 -3.47
C GLY A 8 5.07 11.56 -3.83
N LEU A 9 4.97 10.49 -3.03
CA LEU A 9 4.09 9.35 -3.31
C LEU A 9 2.62 9.71 -3.10
N LYS A 10 1.79 9.42 -4.09
CA LYS A 10 0.33 9.67 -4.06
C LYS A 10 -0.48 8.46 -3.57
N SER A 11 0.10 7.27 -3.70
CA SER A 11 -0.48 6.00 -3.26
C SER A 11 0.63 5.06 -2.79
N GLY A 12 0.26 4.04 -2.02
CA GLY A 12 1.17 2.99 -1.57
C GLY A 12 0.41 1.72 -1.20
N THR A 13 1.15 0.63 -1.02
CA THR A 13 0.60 -0.66 -0.61
C THR A 13 1.29 -1.11 0.68
N ILE A 14 0.51 -1.38 1.72
CA ILE A 14 0.97 -2.07 2.93
C ILE A 14 0.68 -3.56 2.74
N VAL A 15 1.73 -4.37 2.81
CA VAL A 15 1.61 -5.82 2.78
C VAL A 15 1.58 -6.35 4.21
N THR A 16 0.51 -7.05 4.57
CA THR A 16 0.31 -7.60 5.92
C THR A 16 0.27 -9.12 5.90
N ARG A 17 0.22 -9.77 7.07
CA ARG A 17 0.08 -11.22 7.13
C ARG A 17 -1.27 -11.70 6.58
N ASN A 18 -2.38 -11.04 6.95
CA ASN A 18 -3.72 -11.50 6.59
C ASN A 18 -4.81 -10.41 6.57
N GLU A 19 -4.43 -9.13 6.65
CA GLU A 19 -5.38 -8.02 6.67
C GLU A 19 -5.54 -7.44 5.26
N GLU A 20 -6.77 -7.05 4.94
CA GLU A 20 -7.12 -6.34 3.71
C GLU A 20 -7.86 -5.05 4.06
N GLY A 21 -7.68 -4.02 3.24
CA GLY A 21 -8.41 -2.78 3.41
C GLY A 21 -7.87 -1.62 2.59
N GLU A 22 -8.42 -0.45 2.89
CA GLU A 22 -7.94 0.83 2.37
C GLU A 22 -7.89 1.82 3.53
N ILE A 23 -6.81 2.58 3.61
CA ILE A 23 -6.68 3.68 4.56
C ILE A 23 -6.49 4.99 3.82
N GLU A 24 -7.20 6.01 4.27
CA GLU A 24 -6.96 7.38 3.84
C GLU A 24 -5.96 8.03 4.80
N ILE A 25 -4.87 8.54 4.24
CA ILE A 25 -3.87 9.31 4.96
C ILE A 25 -4.08 10.78 4.63
N ALA A 26 -3.60 11.66 5.51
CA ALA A 26 -3.58 13.11 5.33
C ALA A 26 -3.27 13.52 3.87
N ASN A 27 -3.99 14.53 3.39
CA ASN A 27 -3.97 15.03 2.01
C ASN A 27 -4.60 14.08 0.98
N LYS A 28 -5.65 13.32 1.35
CA LYS A 28 -6.41 12.43 0.45
C LYS A 28 -5.56 11.35 -0.23
N LYS A 29 -4.44 10.98 0.36
CA LYS A 29 -3.57 9.92 -0.16
C LYS A 29 -4.12 8.58 0.30
N LYS A 30 -4.40 7.69 -0.65
CA LYS A 30 -4.95 6.35 -0.37
C LYS A 30 -3.83 5.33 -0.27
N MET A 31 -3.84 4.51 0.78
CA MET A 31 -3.01 3.31 0.86
C MET A 31 -3.86 2.06 0.86
N LYS A 32 -3.45 1.09 0.05
CA LYS A 32 -4.08 -0.23 -0.02
C LYS A 32 -3.40 -1.14 0.99
N ILE A 33 -4.17 -1.84 1.78
CA ILE A 33 -3.69 -2.92 2.66
C ILE A 33 -4.07 -4.23 1.97
N ILE A 34 -3.08 -5.08 1.70
CA ILE A 34 -3.31 -6.41 1.12
C ILE A 34 -2.53 -7.47 1.90
N PRO A 35 -2.96 -8.74 1.88
CA PRO A 35 -2.22 -9.81 2.48
C PRO A 35 -0.99 -10.16 1.65
N VAL A 36 0.00 -10.75 2.32
CA VAL A 36 1.25 -11.21 1.71
C VAL A 36 1.01 -12.19 0.58
N TRP A 37 0.07 -13.13 0.73
CA TRP A 37 -0.21 -14.10 -0.31
C TRP A 37 -0.72 -13.42 -1.59
N ARG A 38 -1.56 -12.38 -1.47
CA ARG A 38 -2.09 -11.67 -2.64
C ARG A 38 -1.03 -10.83 -3.33
N PHE A 39 -0.19 -10.16 -2.55
CA PHE A 39 0.95 -9.44 -3.09
C PHE A 39 1.86 -10.36 -3.90
N LEU A 40 2.18 -11.54 -3.37
CA LEU A 40 3.04 -12.52 -4.05
C LEU A 40 2.41 -13.07 -5.34
N LEU A 41 1.09 -13.28 -5.36
CA LEU A 41 0.37 -13.75 -6.56
C LEU A 41 0.27 -12.68 -7.65
N ASP A 42 0.20 -11.40 -7.29
CA ASP A 42 0.08 -10.28 -8.22
C ASP A 42 1.45 -9.75 -8.71
N LEU A 43 2.57 -10.41 -8.35
CA LEU A 43 3.90 -10.04 -8.84
C LEU A 43 4.02 -10.36 -10.35
N PRO A 44 4.47 -9.42 -11.19
CA PRO A 44 4.74 -9.72 -12.59
C PRO A 44 5.84 -10.77 -12.70
N GLU A 45 5.65 -11.77 -13.56
CA GLU A 45 6.73 -12.66 -13.96
C GLU A 45 7.76 -11.84 -14.73
N THR A 46 8.99 -11.83 -14.22
CA THR A 46 10.13 -11.04 -14.74
C THR A 46 10.47 -11.37 -16.18
#